data_AF-A0A372JB23-F1
#
_entry.id   AF-A0A372JB23-F1
#
_cell.length_a   1.000
_cell.length_b   1.000
_cell.length_c   1.000
_cell.angle_alpha   90.00
_cell.angle_beta   90.00
_cell.angle_gamma   90.00
#
_symmetry.space_group_name_H-M   'P 1'
#
loop_
_entity.id
_entity.type
_entity.pdbx_description
1 polymer ?
#
loop_
_entity_poly.entity_id
_entity_poly.type
_entity_poly.pdbx_seq_one_letter_code
_entity_poly.pdbx_strand_id
1 'polypeptide(L)'
;MSRRAVAGAVLTAGFLALLAAGLLAAPREHAPLPAMARHALDVALPEWKLTEPVNEVVYGTRGFDTFGETFLLLAAVISVIVLTRPREPRTGTMGEETAGRREQAEDDPGGSPRGGERAAR
;
A
#
# COMPACT_ATOMS: atom_id res chain seq x y z
N MET A 1 -23.61 22.86 -20.84
CA MET A 1 -22.43 22.15 -20.29
C MET A 1 -22.53 22.17 -18.77
N SER A 2 -22.36 21.03 -18.08
CA SER A 2 -22.54 20.99 -16.62
C SER A 2 -21.44 21.76 -15.89
N ARG A 3 -21.74 22.39 -14.75
CA ARG A 3 -20.73 23.13 -13.95
C ARG A 3 -19.52 22.27 -13.60
N ARG A 4 -19.73 20.95 -13.41
CA ARG A 4 -18.67 19.96 -13.19
C ARG A 4 -17.76 19.78 -14.41
N ALA A 5 -18.33 19.75 -15.62
CA ALA A 5 -17.55 19.63 -16.84
C ALA A 5 -16.71 20.89 -17.12
N VAL A 6 -17.25 22.08 -16.84
CA VAL A 6 -16.51 23.34 -16.97
C VAL A 6 -15.38 23.40 -15.92
N ALA A 7 -15.66 23.08 -14.67
CA ALA A 7 -14.63 23.04 -13.62
C ALA A 7 -13.52 22.04 -13.95
N GLY A 8 -13.88 20.84 -14.41
CA GLY A 8 -12.92 19.83 -14.86
C GLY A 8 -12.04 20.34 -16.00
N ALA A 9 -12.65 20.93 -17.04
CA ALA A 9 -11.91 21.48 -18.18
C ALA A 9 -10.94 22.59 -17.77
N VAL A 10 -11.35 23.49 -16.87
CA VAL A 10 -10.48 24.56 -16.35
C VAL A 10 -9.31 23.99 -15.56
N LEU A 11 -9.55 23.02 -14.67
CA LEU A 11 -8.48 22.38 -13.88
C LEU A 11 -7.48 21.65 -14.77
N THR A 12 -7.96 20.87 -15.75
CA THR A 12 -7.09 20.15 -16.67
C THR A 12 -6.29 21.12 -17.54
N ALA A 13 -6.92 22.16 -18.09
CA ALA A 13 -6.22 23.17 -18.89
C ALA A 13 -5.17 23.92 -18.07
N GLY A 14 -5.49 24.30 -16.83
CA GLY A 14 -4.56 24.95 -15.91
C GLY A 14 -3.36 24.05 -15.57
N PHE A 15 -3.60 22.78 -15.28
CA PHE A 15 -2.53 21.82 -15.03
C PHE A 15 -1.63 21.63 -16.25
N LEU A 16 -2.22 21.54 -17.45
CA LEU A 16 -1.48 21.39 -18.70
C LEU A 16 -0.63 22.62 -19.01
N ALA A 17 -1.16 23.82 -18.73
CA ALA A 17 -0.39 25.06 -18.85
C ALA A 17 0.80 25.11 -17.88
N LEU A 18 0.62 24.66 -16.63
CA LEU A 18 1.71 24.56 -15.66
C LEU A 18 2.81 23.58 -16.12
N LEU A 19 2.42 22.41 -16.63
CA LEU A 19 3.38 21.45 -17.19
C LEU A 19 4.13 22.03 -18.39
N ALA A 20 3.42 22.68 -19.32
CA ALA A 20 4.02 23.30 -20.49
C ALA A 20 5.01 24.41 -20.09
N ALA A 21 4.65 25.25 -19.11
CA ALA A 21 5.55 26.27 -18.57
C ALA A 21 6.80 25.64 -17.93
N GLY A 22 6.64 24.57 -17.16
CA GLY A 22 7.76 23.83 -16.57
C GLY A 22 8.72 23.24 -17.61
N LEU A 23 8.18 22.66 -18.69
CA LEU A 23 8.97 22.14 -19.80
C LEU A 23 9.73 23.25 -20.54
N LEU A 24 9.08 24.40 -20.78
CA LEU A 24 9.74 25.55 -21.41
C LEU A 24 10.83 26.19 -20.52
N ALA A 25 10.69 26.06 -19.20
CA ALA A 25 11.69 26.50 -18.23
C ALA A 25 12.78 25.46 -17.95
N ALA A 26 12.70 24.27 -18.57
CA ALA A 26 13.68 23.21 -18.33
C ALA A 26 15.09 23.64 -18.79
N PRO A 27 16.15 23.29 -18.04
CA PRO A 27 17.52 23.57 -18.43
C PRO A 27 17.84 22.95 -19.80
N ARG A 28 18.45 23.73 -20.70
CA ARG A 28 18.92 23.25 -22.01
C ARG A 28 20.15 22.36 -21.85
N GLU A 29 20.50 21.60 -22.87
CA GLU A 29 21.60 20.61 -22.86
C GLU A 29 22.97 21.17 -22.42
N HIS A 30 23.22 22.47 -22.60
CA HIS A 30 24.47 23.13 -22.21
C HIS A 30 24.40 23.85 -20.85
N ALA A 31 23.28 23.73 -20.15
CA ALA A 31 23.15 24.29 -18.81
C ALA A 31 24.11 23.57 -17.85
N PRO A 32 24.69 24.28 -16.88
CA PRO A 32 25.51 23.64 -15.87
C PRO A 32 24.71 22.57 -15.12
N LEU A 33 25.38 21.46 -14.82
CA LEU A 33 24.79 20.38 -14.04
C LEU A 33 24.23 20.92 -12.71
N PRO A 34 23.04 20.46 -12.29
CA PRO A 34 22.49 20.77 -10.97
C PRO A 34 23.51 20.45 -9.86
N ALA A 35 23.50 21.23 -8.78
CA ALA A 35 24.46 21.08 -7.69
C ALA A 35 24.53 19.65 -7.12
N MET A 36 23.38 18.99 -7.00
CA MET A 36 23.28 17.58 -6.57
C MET A 36 23.95 16.62 -7.56
N ALA A 37 23.74 16.81 -8.87
CA ALA A 37 24.37 15.99 -9.90
C ALA A 37 25.89 16.18 -9.94
N ARG A 38 26.38 17.42 -9.76
CA ARG A 38 27.82 17.69 -9.61
C ARG A 38 28.40 17.00 -8.38
N HIS A 39 27.74 17.14 -7.23
CA HIS A 39 28.20 16.52 -5.99
C HIS A 39 28.28 14.99 -6.09
N ALA A 40 27.28 14.36 -6.73
CA ALA A 40 27.28 12.93 -6.97
C ALA A 40 28.47 12.50 -7.86
N LEU A 41 28.78 13.25 -8.93
CA LEU A 41 29.88 12.94 -9.85
C LEU A 41 31.27 13.22 -9.28
N ASP A 42 31.45 14.35 -8.58
CA ASP A 42 32.78 14.85 -8.19
C ASP A 42 33.27 14.28 -6.85
N VAL A 43 32.36 13.89 -5.96
CA VAL A 43 32.70 13.54 -4.57
C VAL A 43 32.18 12.15 -4.20
N ALA A 44 30.87 11.91 -4.38
CA ALA A 44 30.27 10.65 -3.92
C ALA A 44 30.72 9.45 -4.77
N LEU A 45 30.73 9.57 -6.10
CA LEU A 45 31.14 8.47 -6.99
C LEU A 45 32.56 7.95 -6.74
N PRO A 46 33.61 8.81 -6.68
CA PRO A 46 34.98 8.36 -6.40
C PRO A 46 35.13 7.72 -5.02
N GLU A 47 34.45 8.24 -4.01
CA GLU A 47 34.53 7.73 -2.64
C GLU A 47 33.88 6.34 -2.49
N TRP A 48 32.78 6.09 -3.20
CA TRP A 48 32.01 4.85 -3.10
C TRP A 48 32.54 3.75 -4.05
N LYS A 49 33.55 4.05 -4.87
CA LYS A 49 34.18 3.13 -5.84
C LYS A 49 33.18 2.50 -6.82
N LEU A 50 32.08 3.20 -7.09
CA LEU A 50 31.07 2.78 -8.05
C LEU A 50 31.33 3.49 -9.39
N THR A 51 31.14 2.79 -10.50
CA THR A 51 31.20 3.39 -11.85
C THR A 51 29.82 3.87 -12.32
N GLU A 52 28.78 3.57 -11.56
CA GLU A 52 27.37 3.79 -11.90
C GLU A 52 26.76 4.90 -11.01
N PRO A 53 26.73 6.17 -11.46
CA PRO A 53 26.24 7.32 -10.66
C PRO A 53 24.81 7.15 -10.18
N VAL A 54 23.96 6.54 -11.01
CA VAL A 54 22.55 6.34 -10.67
C VAL A 54 22.42 5.41 -9.47
N ASN A 55 23.23 4.35 -9.40
CA ASN A 55 23.17 3.38 -8.31
C ASN A 55 23.63 4.00 -6.98
N GLU A 56 24.67 4.84 -7.03
CA GLU A 56 25.12 5.62 -5.87
C GLU A 56 24.00 6.55 -5.38
N VAL A 57 23.35 7.30 -6.27
CA VAL A 57 22.29 8.22 -5.83
C VAL A 57 21.09 7.47 -5.25
N VAL A 58 20.65 6.40 -5.91
CA VAL A 58 19.44 5.65 -5.52
C VAL A 58 19.64 4.86 -4.22
N TYR A 59 20.81 4.24 -4.01
CA TYR A 59 21.05 3.39 -2.84
C TYR A 59 21.92 4.04 -1.76
N GLY A 60 22.72 5.05 -2.11
CA GLY A 60 23.57 5.81 -1.22
C GLY A 60 22.86 7.08 -0.74
N THR A 61 23.06 8.20 -1.45
CA THR A 61 22.60 9.53 -1.01
C THR A 61 21.08 9.68 -0.87
N ARG A 62 20.27 8.99 -1.69
CA ARG A 62 18.80 8.94 -1.60
C ARG A 62 18.25 7.57 -1.24
N GLY A 63 19.01 6.77 -0.50
CA GLY A 63 18.61 5.41 -0.08
C GLY A 63 17.25 5.32 0.61
N PHE A 64 16.80 6.39 1.29
CA PHE A 64 15.48 6.45 1.92
C PHE A 64 14.32 6.44 0.92
N ASP A 65 14.49 7.02 -0.27
CA ASP A 65 13.44 7.01 -1.31
C ASP A 65 13.22 5.57 -1.81
N THR A 66 14.33 4.86 -2.05
CA THR A 66 14.33 3.45 -2.46
C THR A 66 13.79 2.53 -1.37
N PHE A 67 14.16 2.78 -0.11
CA PHE A 67 13.57 2.08 1.03
C PHE A 67 12.05 2.28 1.08
N GLY A 68 11.59 3.52 0.92
CA GLY A 68 10.17 3.87 0.86
C GLY A 68 9.43 3.16 -0.28
N GLU A 69 10.03 3.10 -1.48
CA GLU A 69 9.48 2.36 -2.62
C GLU A 69 9.27 0.88 -2.28
N THR A 70 10.27 0.23 -1.69
CA THR A 70 10.13 -1.19 -1.29
C THR A 70 9.04 -1.39 -0.24
N PHE A 71 8.85 -0.43 0.67
CA PHE A 71 7.78 -0.46 1.65
C PHE A 71 6.39 -0.29 0.99
N LEU A 72 6.27 0.59 0.00
CA LEU A 72 5.03 0.74 -0.78
C LEU A 72 4.70 -0.55 -1.55
N LEU A 73 5.69 -1.20 -2.15
CA LEU A 73 5.50 -2.49 -2.82
C LEU A 73 5.03 -3.56 -1.83
N LEU A 74 5.66 -3.65 -0.65
CA LEU A 74 5.25 -4.57 0.40
C LEU A 74 3.81 -4.27 0.88
N ALA A 75 3.49 -3.00 1.11
CA ALA A 75 2.16 -2.57 1.52
C ALA A 75 1.10 -2.92 0.46
N ALA A 76 1.42 -2.76 -0.82
CA ALA A 76 0.55 -3.15 -1.92
C ALA A 76 0.29 -4.67 -1.93
N VAL A 77 1.33 -5.48 -1.79
CA VAL A 77 1.22 -6.95 -1.71
C VAL A 77 0.36 -7.36 -0.52
N ILE A 78 0.63 -6.82 0.67
CA ILE A 78 -0.16 -7.11 1.88
C ILE A 78 -1.63 -6.69 1.67
N SER A 79 -1.87 -5.54 1.06
CA SER A 79 -3.23 -5.06 0.78
C SER A 79 -3.98 -6.02 -0.14
N VAL A 80 -3.33 -6.51 -1.21
CA VAL A 80 -3.93 -7.52 -2.10
C VAL A 80 -4.22 -8.80 -1.33
N ILE A 81 -3.30 -9.30 -0.51
CA ILE A 81 -3.52 -10.51 0.29
C ILE A 81 -4.72 -10.32 1.24
N VAL A 82 -4.78 -9.22 1.96
CA VAL A 82 -5.87 -8.93 2.92
C VAL A 82 -7.21 -8.78 2.21
N LEU A 83 -7.25 -8.12 1.05
CA LEU A 83 -8.48 -7.92 0.27
C LEU A 83 -8.97 -9.20 -0.41
N THR A 84 -8.05 -10.04 -0.90
CA THR A 84 -8.38 -11.29 -1.61
C THR A 84 -8.52 -12.48 -0.68
N ARG A 85 -8.10 -12.37 0.59
CA ARG A 85 -8.28 -13.43 1.59
C ARG A 85 -9.77 -13.76 1.68
N PRO A 86 -10.18 -14.99 1.37
CA PRO A 86 -11.57 -15.39 1.54
C PRO A 86 -11.92 -15.21 3.01
N ARG A 87 -12.93 -14.37 3.27
CA ARG A 87 -13.57 -14.32 4.58
C ARG A 87 -14.33 -15.62 4.73
N GLU A 88 -13.72 -16.57 5.43
CA GLU A 88 -14.41 -17.77 5.88
C GLU A 88 -15.70 -17.31 6.59
N PRO A 89 -16.90 -17.71 6.10
CA PRO A 89 -18.13 -17.30 6.74
C PRO A 89 -18.11 -17.82 8.17
N ARG A 90 -17.93 -16.93 9.15
CA ARG A 90 -18.21 -17.19 10.57
C ARG A 90 -19.72 -17.26 10.84
N THR A 91 -20.46 -17.78 9.89
CA THR A 91 -21.85 -18.18 10.05
C THR A 91 -21.82 -19.68 9.97
N GLY A 92 -22.06 -20.30 11.12
CA GLY A 92 -21.85 -21.71 11.40
C GLY A 92 -22.05 -22.60 10.18
N THR A 93 -21.05 -23.44 9.96
CA THR A 93 -21.07 -24.47 8.93
C THR A 93 -22.45 -25.13 8.95
N MET A 94 -23.17 -25.17 7.83
CA MET A 94 -24.38 -25.99 7.71
C MET A 94 -23.99 -27.43 8.08
N GLY A 95 -24.23 -27.83 9.33
CA GLY A 95 -23.65 -29.03 9.90
C GLY A 95 -23.17 -28.89 11.35
N GLU A 96 -22.79 -27.71 11.83
CA GLU A 96 -22.39 -27.50 13.24
C GLU A 96 -23.57 -27.67 14.20
N GLU A 97 -24.76 -27.16 13.86
CA GLU A 97 -25.97 -27.44 14.65
C GLU A 97 -26.33 -28.94 14.63
N THR A 98 -26.14 -29.61 13.50
CA THR A 98 -26.48 -31.03 13.35
C THR A 98 -25.45 -31.93 14.05
N ALA A 99 -24.18 -31.57 14.01
CA ALA A 99 -23.09 -32.23 14.73
C ALA A 99 -23.21 -31.99 16.23
N GLY A 100 -23.48 -30.76 16.66
CA GLY A 100 -23.68 -30.42 18.08
C GLY A 100 -24.90 -31.11 18.68
N ARG A 101 -26.02 -31.21 17.94
CA ARG A 101 -27.19 -32.00 18.38
C ARG A 101 -26.91 -33.49 18.46
N ARG A 102 -26.04 -34.02 17.60
CA ARG A 102 -25.65 -35.43 17.62
C ARG A 102 -24.72 -35.74 18.79
N GLU A 103 -23.71 -34.90 19.04
CA GLU A 103 -22.84 -35.01 20.21
C GLU A 103 -23.63 -34.87 21.51
N GLN A 104 -24.56 -33.91 21.62
CA GLN A 104 -25.42 -33.78 22.81
C GLN A 104 -26.37 -34.97 23.02
N ALA A 105 -26.85 -35.60 21.95
CA ALA A 105 -27.69 -36.80 22.06
C ALA A 105 -26.88 -38.05 22.43
N GLU A 106 -25.59 -38.10 22.07
CA GLU A 106 -24.66 -39.16 22.46
C GLU A 106 -24.18 -38.98 23.92
N ASP A 107 -23.94 -37.75 24.37
CA ASP A 107 -23.46 -37.43 25.73
C ASP A 107 -24.56 -37.36 26.80
N ASP A 108 -25.77 -36.89 26.47
CA ASP A 108 -26.92 -36.83 27.39
C ASP A 108 -28.24 -37.25 26.72
N PRO A 109 -28.50 -38.56 26.59
CA PRO A 109 -29.72 -39.08 25.97
C PRO A 109 -31.00 -38.79 26.79
N GLY A 110 -30.92 -38.13 27.95
CA GLY A 110 -32.03 -37.91 28.88
C GLY A 110 -32.39 -36.45 29.19
N GLY A 111 -31.77 -35.46 28.52
CA GLY A 111 -31.82 -34.04 28.89
C GLY A 111 -33.24 -33.46 29.12
N SER A 112 -33.62 -33.26 30.39
CA SER A 112 -34.75 -32.42 30.78
C SER A 112 -34.27 -30.97 30.96
N PRO A 113 -34.95 -29.95 30.39
CA PRO A 113 -34.47 -28.57 30.45
C PRO A 113 -34.84 -27.95 31.79
N ARG A 114 -34.04 -28.13 32.85
CA ARG A 114 -34.17 -27.34 34.09
C ARG A 114 -32.93 -27.37 34.98
N GLY A 115 -32.35 -26.20 35.18
CA GLY A 115 -31.68 -25.81 36.42
C GLY A 115 -30.17 -25.63 36.30
N GLY A 116 -29.70 -24.38 36.27
CA GLY A 116 -28.26 -24.12 36.37
C GLY A 116 -27.76 -22.68 36.33
N GLU A 117 -28.54 -21.67 35.95
CA GLU A 117 -28.06 -20.27 35.93
C GLU A 117 -28.62 -19.43 37.08
N ARG A 118 -28.23 -19.75 38.33
CA ARG A 118 -28.33 -18.84 39.48
C ARG A 118 -27.20 -19.10 40.48
N ALA A 119 -25.94 -18.92 40.08
CA ALA A 119 -24.81 -18.90 41.01
C ALA A 119 -23.63 -18.11 40.43
N ALA A 120 -23.86 -16.86 40.01
CA ALA A 120 -22.80 -15.88 39.79
C ALA A 120 -23.41 -14.48 39.86
N ARG A 121 -23.68 -14.01 41.08
CA ARG A 121 -23.95 -12.60 41.35
C ARG A 121 -23.22 -12.20 42.62
#